data_AF-A0A9X4GMF1-F1
#
_entry.id   AF-A0A9X4GMF1-F1
#
_cell.length_a   1.000
_cell.length_b   1.000
_cell.length_c   1.000
_cell.angle_alpha   90.00
_cell.angle_beta   90.00
_cell.angle_gamma   90.00
#
_symmetry.space_group_name_H-M   'P 1'
#
loop_
_entity.id
_entity.type
_entity.pdbx_description
1 polymer ?
#
loop_
_entity_poly.entity_id
_entity_poly.type
_entity_poly.pdbx_seq_one_letter_code
_entity_poly.pdbx_strand_id
1 'polypeptide(L)'
;MSNIVYLKLIGEQQGDISCRCGTTDSVGNRWQRNHVNEIFVFSLCSGVTNSGKGVNLQNLTFSKQIDKSSPLLVSAINNNENLFLEFWFYRINRYGQWEKYYYIQLRGASISSIQMRVINDEIHTETISVDYDYILSKHLISNTEFSYLALPAEYNQLFVPASKPQTHTLNSAGVGRLLAAGGIYNGNIEGFRDTAEKLGGDAVKGYDQILNEKTVSTAIIAASIAAGYGLGRMELESEIRALDKLRQIQSLKISSVHGFTTDHFSALRRRTGNIREFSDLKVPMQMRYVKQAAYEGGIGLDGIKVRIIRDPELKGTDLYGYTHPNGSIDLYPDAFTNTEQLIKTLGHERTHTMQIQLFKHPNFYSDDALRMNKELRLNERAAYGSEENFWKYYQANKTGRLEGYNK
;
A
#
# COMPACT_ATOMS: atom_id res chain seq x y z
N MET A 1 -14.29 -12.86 -28.51
CA MET A 1 -14.24 -11.50 -27.92
C MET A 1 -12.80 -11.00 -28.00
N SER A 2 -12.61 -9.80 -28.53
CA SER A 2 -11.29 -9.25 -28.91
C SER A 2 -10.41 -8.93 -27.70
N ASN A 3 -9.09 -9.05 -27.85
CA ASN A 3 -8.12 -8.41 -26.95
C ASN A 3 -8.32 -6.89 -26.98
N ILE A 4 -8.10 -6.22 -25.85
CA ILE A 4 -8.39 -4.79 -25.68
C ILE A 4 -7.12 -4.05 -25.28
N VAL A 5 -6.94 -2.83 -25.80
CA VAL A 5 -5.84 -1.95 -25.43
C VAL A 5 -6.40 -0.62 -24.92
N TYR A 6 -5.87 -0.14 -23.80
CA TYR A 6 -6.17 1.18 -23.25
C TYR A 6 -4.92 2.03 -23.19
N LEU A 7 -5.07 3.33 -23.41
CA LEU A 7 -4.00 4.32 -23.40
C LEU A 7 -4.20 5.33 -22.27
N LYS A 8 -3.16 5.48 -21.43
CA LYS A 8 -2.97 6.65 -20.59
C LYS A 8 -2.05 7.63 -21.32
N LEU A 9 -2.49 8.87 -21.48
CA LEU A 9 -1.75 9.91 -22.20
C LEU A 9 -1.64 11.15 -21.33
N ILE A 10 -0.40 11.59 -21.11
CA ILE A 10 -0.07 12.77 -20.32
C ILE A 10 0.87 13.65 -21.14
N GLY A 11 0.50 14.91 -21.31
CA GLY A 11 1.36 15.93 -21.90
C GLY A 11 2.06 16.77 -20.84
N GLU A 12 3.24 17.27 -21.16
CA GLU A 12 4.03 18.14 -20.29
C GLU A 12 3.32 19.45 -19.95
N GLN A 13 2.62 20.06 -20.92
CA GLN A 13 1.93 21.33 -20.78
C GLN A 13 0.45 21.12 -20.41
N GLN A 14 -0.22 20.17 -21.05
CA GLN A 14 -1.66 19.92 -20.89
C GLN A 14 -1.99 19.02 -19.69
N GLY A 15 -1.00 18.35 -19.11
CA GLY A 15 -1.22 17.37 -18.05
C GLY A 15 -1.94 16.12 -18.56
N ASP A 16 -2.90 15.61 -17.78
CA ASP A 16 -3.56 14.34 -18.10
C ASP A 16 -4.61 14.50 -19.22
N ILE A 17 -4.15 14.37 -20.46
CA ILE A 17 -4.97 14.46 -21.69
C ILE A 17 -6.04 13.35 -21.71
N SER A 18 -5.69 12.14 -21.25
CA SER A 18 -6.61 11.00 -21.19
C SER A 18 -7.70 11.08 -20.11
N CYS A 19 -7.61 12.07 -19.21
CA CYS A 19 -8.57 12.26 -18.13
C CYS A 19 -9.99 12.44 -18.67
N ARG A 20 -10.95 11.66 -18.16
CA ARG A 20 -12.35 11.64 -18.59
C ARG A 20 -12.58 11.31 -20.08
N CYS A 21 -11.62 10.69 -20.77
CA CYS A 21 -11.87 10.25 -22.15
C CYS A 21 -12.81 9.05 -22.23
N GLY A 22 -12.85 8.20 -21.21
CA GLY A 22 -13.72 7.03 -21.12
C GLY A 22 -15.09 7.30 -20.49
N THR A 23 -15.55 8.55 -20.43
CA THR A 23 -16.89 8.91 -19.91
C THR A 23 -17.97 8.86 -20.99
N THR A 24 -19.22 8.79 -20.56
CA THR A 24 -20.41 8.97 -21.41
C THR A 24 -20.35 10.24 -22.27
N ASP A 25 -19.89 11.35 -21.69
CA ASP A 25 -19.80 12.65 -22.38
C ASP A 25 -18.82 12.64 -23.56
N SER A 26 -17.88 11.69 -23.56
CA SER A 26 -16.77 11.63 -24.51
C SER A 26 -17.01 10.55 -25.57
N VAL A 27 -17.47 9.37 -25.15
CA VAL A 27 -17.58 8.17 -26.02
C VAL A 27 -18.99 7.56 -26.05
N GLY A 28 -19.97 8.24 -25.46
CA GLY A 28 -21.36 7.80 -25.42
C GLY A 28 -21.53 6.42 -24.77
N ASN A 29 -22.32 5.56 -25.43
CA ASN A 29 -22.63 4.22 -24.93
C ASN A 29 -21.43 3.25 -24.90
N ARG A 30 -20.28 3.65 -25.44
CA ARG A 30 -19.06 2.83 -25.47
C ARG A 30 -18.20 3.02 -24.21
N TRP A 31 -18.62 3.87 -23.29
CA TRP A 31 -17.94 4.12 -22.03
C TRP A 31 -17.84 2.84 -21.18
N GLN A 32 -16.82 2.76 -20.33
CA GLN A 32 -16.59 1.60 -19.48
C GLN A 32 -16.22 2.03 -18.05
N ARG A 33 -16.90 1.44 -17.06
CA ARG A 33 -16.85 1.86 -15.65
C ARG A 33 -15.44 1.98 -15.07
N ASN A 34 -14.53 1.09 -15.45
CA ASN A 34 -13.18 1.03 -14.86
C ASN A 34 -12.09 1.69 -15.72
N HIS A 35 -12.48 2.35 -16.82
CA HIS A 35 -11.55 2.94 -17.80
C HIS A 35 -11.88 4.41 -18.10
N VAL A 36 -12.42 5.12 -17.10
CA VAL A 36 -12.93 6.50 -17.25
C VAL A 36 -11.84 7.50 -17.64
N ASN A 37 -10.61 7.28 -17.17
CA ASN A 37 -9.46 8.16 -17.39
C ASN A 37 -8.44 7.57 -18.37
N GLU A 38 -8.91 6.71 -19.27
CA GLU A 38 -8.10 6.03 -20.28
C GLU A 38 -8.81 6.12 -21.64
N ILE A 39 -8.02 6.10 -22.69
CA ILE A 39 -8.49 6.14 -24.08
C ILE A 39 -8.57 4.70 -24.59
N PHE A 40 -9.66 4.35 -25.28
CA PHE A 40 -9.81 3.04 -25.91
C PHE A 40 -9.09 3.00 -27.27
N VAL A 41 -8.17 2.06 -27.43
CA VAL A 41 -7.33 1.92 -28.64
C VAL A 41 -7.80 0.73 -29.47
N PHE A 42 -8.16 0.97 -30.73
CA PHE A 42 -8.66 -0.05 -31.67
C PHE A 42 -7.55 -0.83 -32.36
N SER A 43 -6.45 -0.16 -32.69
CA SER A 43 -5.30 -0.77 -33.33
C SER A 43 -4.02 -0.11 -32.83
N LEU A 44 -2.95 -0.90 -32.77
CA LEU A 44 -1.61 -0.43 -32.45
C LEU A 44 -0.63 -1.19 -33.34
N CYS A 45 0.23 -0.44 -34.00
CA CYS A 45 1.31 -0.92 -34.84
C CYS A 45 2.62 -0.32 -34.33
N SER A 46 3.58 -1.18 -34.01
CA SER A 46 4.93 -0.78 -33.62
C SER A 46 5.90 -1.62 -34.43
N GLY A 47 6.81 -0.96 -35.13
CA GLY A 47 7.83 -1.61 -35.95
C GLY A 47 9.21 -1.48 -35.33
N VAL A 48 10.01 -2.54 -35.41
CA VAL A 48 11.44 -2.47 -35.15
C VAL A 48 12.14 -3.10 -36.35
N THR A 49 13.03 -2.34 -36.97
CA THR A 49 13.84 -2.83 -38.09
C THR A 49 15.30 -2.90 -37.66
N ASN A 50 16.07 -3.80 -38.28
CA ASN A 50 17.51 -3.88 -38.06
C ASN A 50 18.20 -3.52 -39.36
N SER A 51 18.96 -2.43 -39.35
CA SER A 51 19.70 -1.94 -40.53
C SER A 51 21.09 -2.56 -40.68
N GLY A 52 21.46 -3.53 -39.82
CA GLY A 52 22.82 -4.08 -39.72
C GLY A 52 23.79 -3.20 -38.94
N LYS A 53 23.40 -1.95 -38.60
CA LYS A 53 24.17 -1.01 -37.74
C LYS A 53 23.55 -0.81 -36.35
N GLY A 54 22.47 -1.53 -36.05
CA GLY A 54 21.73 -1.41 -34.79
C GLY A 54 20.22 -1.46 -34.98
N VAL A 55 19.51 -1.37 -33.85
CA VAL A 55 18.06 -1.29 -33.78
C VAL A 55 17.60 0.06 -34.37
N ASN A 56 16.76 0.01 -35.39
CA ASN A 56 16.07 1.17 -35.93
C ASN A 56 14.59 1.08 -35.53
N LEU A 57 14.25 1.85 -34.50
CA LEU A 57 12.88 1.98 -34.04
C LEU A 57 12.06 2.75 -35.06
N GLN A 58 10.88 2.21 -35.40
CA GLN A 58 9.89 2.91 -36.20
C GLN A 58 8.94 3.65 -35.27
N ASN A 59 8.26 4.66 -35.80
CA ASN A 59 7.20 5.34 -35.08
C ASN A 59 6.12 4.35 -34.61
N LEU A 60 5.51 4.66 -33.48
CA LEU A 60 4.39 3.88 -32.97
C LEU A 60 3.11 4.53 -33.49
N THR A 61 2.31 3.76 -34.19
CA THR A 61 1.04 4.24 -34.77
C THR A 61 -0.12 3.52 -34.10
N PHE A 62 -1.11 4.26 -33.61
CA PHE A 62 -2.31 3.70 -33.02
C PHE A 62 -3.57 4.40 -33.51
N SER A 63 -4.70 3.71 -33.44
CA SER A 63 -6.01 4.25 -33.82
C SER A 63 -6.98 4.24 -32.65
N LYS A 64 -7.75 5.31 -32.50
CA LYS A 64 -8.81 5.49 -31.50
C LYS A 64 -10.04 6.09 -32.16
N GLN A 65 -11.18 6.07 -31.47
CA GLN A 65 -12.35 6.85 -31.89
C GLN A 65 -12.13 8.33 -31.65
N ILE A 66 -12.88 9.19 -32.36
CA ILE A 66 -12.96 10.61 -32.00
C ILE A 66 -13.60 10.73 -30.61
N ASP A 67 -12.91 11.40 -29.69
CA ASP A 67 -13.33 11.55 -28.30
C ASP A 67 -12.85 12.90 -27.72
N LYS A 68 -13.03 13.12 -26.41
CA LYS A 68 -12.58 14.34 -25.71
C LYS A 68 -11.10 14.69 -25.97
N SER A 69 -10.21 13.72 -26.14
CA SER A 69 -8.79 13.96 -26.34
C SER A 69 -8.43 14.42 -27.76
N SER A 70 -9.30 14.24 -28.75
CA SER A 70 -9.02 14.60 -30.15
C SER A 70 -8.54 16.05 -30.34
N PRO A 71 -9.23 17.09 -29.81
CA PRO A 71 -8.73 18.47 -29.90
C PRO A 71 -7.45 18.71 -29.09
N LEU A 72 -7.23 17.97 -27.99
CA LEU A 72 -6.03 18.10 -27.16
C LEU A 72 -4.80 17.52 -27.86
N LEU A 73 -4.97 16.43 -28.62
CA LEU A 73 -3.95 15.86 -29.49
C LEU A 73 -3.56 16.83 -30.61
N VAL A 74 -4.53 17.54 -31.20
CA VAL A 74 -4.27 18.60 -32.18
C VAL A 74 -3.47 19.76 -31.56
N SER A 75 -3.76 20.13 -30.31
CA SER A 75 -2.95 21.12 -29.59
C SER A 75 -1.53 20.60 -29.31
N ALA A 76 -1.38 19.33 -28.95
CA ALA A 76 -0.08 18.72 -28.65
C ALA A 76 0.83 18.69 -29.88
N ILE A 77 0.30 18.30 -31.07
CA ILE A 77 1.08 18.34 -32.31
C ILE A 77 1.43 19.78 -32.72
N ASN A 78 0.50 20.73 -32.59
CA ASN A 78 0.75 22.13 -32.94
C ASN A 78 1.87 22.76 -32.10
N ASN A 79 1.96 22.38 -30.84
CA ASN A 79 2.96 22.91 -29.91
C ASN A 79 4.23 22.06 -29.82
N ASN A 80 4.32 20.97 -30.60
CA ASN A 80 5.36 19.95 -30.48
C ASN A 80 5.59 19.54 -29.02
N GLU A 81 4.49 19.29 -28.31
CA GLU A 81 4.50 19.01 -26.87
C GLU A 81 5.14 17.64 -26.58
N ASN A 82 5.94 17.57 -25.53
CA ASN A 82 6.50 16.32 -25.04
C ASN A 82 5.43 15.52 -24.27
N LEU A 83 5.30 14.24 -24.62
CA LEU A 83 4.25 13.36 -24.16
C LEU A 83 4.82 12.12 -23.47
N PHE A 84 3.98 11.58 -22.60
CA PHE A 84 4.17 10.31 -21.93
C PHE A 84 2.96 9.42 -22.19
N LEU A 85 3.20 8.23 -22.74
CA LEU A 85 2.16 7.29 -23.15
C LEU A 85 2.34 5.95 -22.44
N GLU A 86 1.25 5.40 -21.92
CA GLU A 86 1.19 4.03 -21.40
C GLU A 86 0.06 3.24 -22.05
N PHE A 87 0.41 2.16 -22.72
CA PHE A 87 -0.53 1.21 -23.31
C PHE A 87 -0.65 -0.03 -22.41
N TRP A 88 -1.89 -0.34 -22.01
CA TRP A 88 -2.22 -1.52 -21.23
C TRP A 88 -3.00 -2.52 -22.08
N PHE A 89 -2.44 -3.72 -22.25
CA PHE A 89 -3.05 -4.78 -23.03
C PHE A 89 -3.78 -5.76 -22.10
N TYR A 90 -5.02 -6.02 -22.46
CA TYR A 90 -5.92 -6.89 -21.74
C TYR A 90 -6.27 -8.12 -22.57
N ARG A 91 -6.36 -9.26 -21.89
CA ARG A 91 -6.87 -10.51 -22.44
C ARG A 91 -7.79 -11.19 -21.43
N ILE A 92 -8.58 -12.13 -21.92
CA ILE A 92 -9.35 -13.04 -21.06
C ILE A 92 -8.43 -14.19 -20.64
N ASN A 93 -8.29 -14.39 -19.34
CA ASN A 93 -7.48 -15.47 -18.78
C ASN A 93 -8.22 -16.81 -18.78
N ARG A 94 -7.55 -17.89 -18.36
CA ARG A 94 -8.14 -19.24 -18.31
C ARG A 94 -9.39 -19.35 -17.41
N TYR A 95 -9.60 -18.39 -16.52
CA TYR A 95 -10.73 -18.32 -15.59
C TYR A 95 -11.87 -17.44 -16.12
N GLY A 96 -11.79 -16.94 -17.36
CA GLY A 96 -12.79 -16.06 -17.95
C GLY A 96 -12.73 -14.61 -17.44
N GLN A 97 -11.65 -14.23 -16.74
CA GLN A 97 -11.48 -12.89 -16.17
C GLN A 97 -10.55 -12.05 -17.04
N TRP A 98 -10.81 -10.74 -17.09
CA TRP A 98 -9.91 -9.78 -17.72
C TRP A 98 -8.62 -9.63 -16.90
N GLU A 99 -7.47 -9.79 -17.54
CA GLU A 99 -6.15 -9.54 -16.93
C GLU A 99 -5.30 -8.64 -17.81
N LYS A 100 -4.52 -7.75 -17.19
CA LYS A 100 -3.43 -7.03 -17.87
C LYS A 100 -2.29 -8.02 -18.09
N TYR A 101 -1.87 -8.23 -19.34
CA TYR A 101 -0.80 -9.19 -19.64
C TYR A 101 0.42 -8.56 -20.33
N TYR A 102 0.24 -7.42 -21.00
CA TYR A 102 1.33 -6.73 -21.71
C TYR A 102 1.22 -5.22 -21.50
N TYR A 103 2.36 -4.55 -21.53
CA TYR A 103 2.51 -3.13 -21.25
C TYR A 103 3.53 -2.51 -22.20
N ILE A 104 3.21 -1.36 -22.79
CA ILE A 104 4.15 -0.53 -23.56
C ILE A 104 4.14 0.88 -22.97
N GLN A 105 5.32 1.44 -22.72
CA GLN A 105 5.52 2.80 -22.27
C GLN A 105 6.40 3.56 -23.25
N LEU A 106 5.98 4.76 -23.61
CA LEU A 106 6.79 5.71 -24.39
C LEU A 106 7.10 6.94 -23.54
N ARG A 107 8.34 7.42 -23.62
CA ARG A 107 8.79 8.67 -22.98
C ARG A 107 9.55 9.51 -24.00
N GLY A 108 9.56 10.83 -23.80
CA GLY A 108 10.12 11.73 -24.81
C GLY A 108 9.32 11.65 -26.11
N ALA A 109 7.99 11.51 -26.01
CA ALA A 109 7.16 11.21 -27.16
C ALA A 109 6.60 12.50 -27.78
N SER A 110 6.62 12.62 -29.11
CA SER A 110 6.02 13.73 -29.84
C SER A 110 5.13 13.20 -30.96
N ILE A 111 3.99 13.85 -31.19
CA ILE A 111 3.08 13.42 -32.26
C ILE A 111 3.66 13.88 -33.60
N SER A 112 3.85 12.94 -34.54
CA SER A 112 4.34 13.23 -35.88
C SER A 112 3.22 13.36 -36.92
N SER A 113 2.08 12.69 -36.70
CA SER A 113 0.92 12.78 -37.60
C SER A 113 -0.38 12.43 -36.90
N ILE A 114 -1.46 13.12 -37.28
CA ILE A 114 -2.84 12.80 -36.91
C ILE A 114 -3.68 12.75 -38.20
N GLN A 115 -4.33 11.62 -38.45
CA GLN A 115 -5.23 11.45 -39.58
C GLN A 115 -6.62 11.04 -39.09
N MET A 116 -7.59 11.94 -39.24
CA MET A 116 -8.99 11.66 -38.97
C MET A 116 -9.65 10.94 -40.15
N ARG A 117 -10.45 9.93 -39.88
CA ARG A 117 -11.20 9.12 -40.85
C ARG A 117 -12.66 9.02 -40.42
N VAL A 118 -13.52 9.61 -41.25
CA VAL A 118 -14.98 9.59 -41.09
C VAL A 118 -15.55 8.76 -42.23
N ILE A 119 -16.15 7.62 -41.90
CA ILE A 119 -16.82 6.73 -42.84
C ILE A 119 -18.26 6.57 -42.34
N ASN A 120 -19.23 6.64 -43.26
CA ASN A 120 -20.64 6.45 -42.93
C ASN A 120 -20.87 5.04 -42.40
N ASP A 121 -21.73 4.90 -41.39
CA ASP A 121 -22.07 3.64 -40.71
C ASP A 121 -20.90 2.92 -40.00
N GLU A 122 -19.74 3.58 -39.88
CA GLU A 122 -18.61 3.12 -39.10
C GLU A 122 -18.30 4.09 -37.95
N ILE A 123 -17.59 3.58 -36.94
CA ILE A 123 -17.07 4.43 -35.87
C ILE A 123 -16.03 5.38 -36.48
N HIS A 124 -16.24 6.68 -36.30
CA HIS A 124 -15.27 7.68 -36.74
C HIS A 124 -13.99 7.55 -35.92
N THR A 125 -12.87 7.42 -36.62
CA THR A 125 -11.57 7.12 -36.02
C THR A 125 -10.57 8.20 -36.34
N GLU A 126 -9.52 8.24 -35.55
CA GLU A 126 -8.30 8.98 -35.85
C GLU A 126 -7.10 8.06 -35.64
N THR A 127 -6.15 8.15 -36.54
CA THR A 127 -4.86 7.44 -36.50
C THR A 127 -3.78 8.42 -36.11
N ILE A 128 -3.04 8.11 -35.05
CA ILE A 128 -1.99 8.94 -34.48
C ILE A 128 -0.67 8.20 -34.62
N SER A 129 0.32 8.86 -35.20
CA SER A 129 1.71 8.40 -35.23
C SER A 129 2.55 9.22 -34.26
N VAL A 130 3.39 8.52 -33.49
CA VAL A 130 4.17 9.09 -32.40
C VAL A 130 5.63 8.67 -32.56
N ASP A 131 6.50 9.66 -32.55
CA ASP A 131 7.94 9.49 -32.41
C ASP A 131 8.28 9.51 -30.92
N TYR A 132 9.35 8.81 -30.52
CA TYR A 132 9.68 8.64 -29.11
C TYR A 132 11.17 8.38 -28.91
N ASP A 133 11.70 8.90 -27.80
CA ASP A 133 13.11 8.71 -27.43
C ASP A 133 13.34 7.42 -26.65
N TYR A 134 12.33 6.97 -25.91
CA TYR A 134 12.42 5.78 -25.08
C TYR A 134 11.16 4.93 -25.19
N ILE A 135 11.38 3.62 -25.30
CA ILE A 135 10.32 2.60 -25.24
C ILE A 135 10.65 1.56 -24.18
N LEU A 136 9.64 1.16 -23.40
CA LEU A 136 9.67 0.00 -22.52
C LEU A 136 8.49 -0.90 -22.86
N SER A 137 8.78 -2.15 -23.17
CA SER A 137 7.78 -3.20 -23.41
C SER A 137 7.94 -4.30 -22.38
N LYS A 138 6.84 -4.68 -21.71
CA LYS A 138 6.85 -5.69 -20.65
C LYS A 138 5.71 -6.67 -20.79
N HIS A 139 6.02 -7.96 -20.74
CA HIS A 139 5.03 -9.00 -20.54
C HIS A 139 4.83 -9.23 -19.03
N LEU A 140 3.69 -8.82 -18.49
CA LEU A 140 3.44 -8.75 -17.05
C LEU A 140 3.35 -10.11 -16.36
N ILE A 141 2.81 -11.13 -17.05
CA ILE A 141 2.60 -12.45 -16.46
C ILE A 141 3.89 -13.28 -16.49
N SER A 142 4.57 -13.35 -17.63
CA SER A 142 5.87 -14.02 -17.82
C SER A 142 7.09 -13.21 -17.37
N ASN A 143 6.88 -11.96 -16.93
CA ASN A 143 7.88 -11.04 -16.39
C ASN A 143 9.11 -10.79 -17.27
N THR A 144 8.94 -10.82 -18.60
CA THR A 144 9.99 -10.44 -19.55
C THR A 144 9.85 -8.98 -19.93
N GLU A 145 10.97 -8.29 -20.11
CA GLU A 145 10.98 -6.87 -20.47
C GLU A 145 12.06 -6.54 -21.49
N PHE A 146 11.79 -5.51 -22.28
CA PHE A 146 12.70 -4.89 -23.23
C PHE A 146 12.59 -3.39 -23.06
N SER A 147 13.72 -2.71 -22.92
CA SER A 147 13.75 -1.24 -22.96
C SER A 147 14.85 -0.78 -23.91
N TYR A 148 14.60 0.34 -24.58
CA TYR A 148 15.57 0.94 -25.49
C TYR A 148 15.44 2.46 -25.47
N LEU A 149 16.60 3.11 -25.48
CA LEU A 149 16.75 4.56 -25.52
C LEU A 149 17.40 4.93 -26.85
N ALA A 150 16.65 5.56 -27.73
CA ALA A 150 17.08 5.98 -29.06
C ALA A 150 18.13 7.09 -29.01
N LEU A 151 18.04 8.00 -28.03
CA LEU A 151 18.93 9.15 -27.88
C LEU A 151 19.56 9.18 -26.47
N PRO A 152 20.72 8.53 -26.25
CA PRO A 152 21.35 8.44 -24.93
C PRO A 152 21.75 9.77 -24.30
N ALA A 153 22.04 10.79 -25.12
CA ALA A 153 22.45 12.11 -24.65
C ALA A 153 21.33 12.88 -23.92
N GLU A 154 20.07 12.51 -24.17
CA GLU A 154 18.89 13.26 -23.70
C GLU A 154 18.13 12.51 -22.58
N TYR A 155 18.74 11.47 -22.00
CA TYR A 155 18.12 10.66 -20.94
C TYR A 155 17.54 11.50 -19.78
N ASN A 156 18.26 12.54 -19.36
CA ASN A 156 17.85 13.43 -18.27
C ASN A 156 16.73 14.41 -18.66
N GLN A 157 16.40 14.50 -19.95
CA GLN A 157 15.34 15.37 -20.50
C GLN A 157 14.05 14.58 -20.79
N LEU A 158 14.05 13.26 -20.58
CA LEU A 158 12.85 12.45 -20.73
C LEU A 158 11.76 12.94 -19.78
N PHE A 159 10.69 13.50 -20.35
CA PHE A 159 9.51 13.86 -19.59
C PHE A 159 8.93 12.60 -18.93
N VAL A 160 9.07 12.53 -17.61
CA VAL A 160 8.40 11.55 -16.76
C VAL A 160 7.42 12.35 -15.91
N PRO A 161 6.11 12.25 -16.15
CA PRO A 161 5.15 12.96 -15.34
C PRO A 161 5.33 12.53 -13.89
N ALA A 162 5.51 13.51 -13.00
CA ALA A 162 5.51 13.26 -11.57
C ALA A 162 4.24 12.45 -11.26
N SER A 163 4.39 11.28 -10.65
CA SER A 163 3.23 10.48 -10.26
C SER A 163 2.37 11.37 -9.38
N LYS A 164 1.25 11.89 -9.90
CA LYS A 164 0.24 12.48 -9.04
C LYS A 164 -0.09 11.38 -8.04
N PRO A 165 0.05 11.59 -6.72
CA PRO A 165 -0.43 10.62 -5.77
C PRO A 165 -1.86 10.31 -6.19
N GLN A 166 -2.12 9.07 -6.62
CA GLN A 166 -3.46 8.65 -6.95
C GLN A 166 -4.24 8.76 -5.64
N THR A 167 -4.90 9.89 -5.43
CA THR A 167 -5.96 9.98 -4.44
C THR A 167 -7.13 9.23 -5.04
N HIS A 168 -7.01 7.90 -5.11
CA HIS A 168 -8.19 7.08 -4.93
C HIS A 168 -8.83 7.61 -3.65
N THR A 169 -10.02 8.18 -3.73
CA THR A 169 -10.81 8.42 -2.53
C THR A 169 -10.87 7.07 -1.82
N LEU A 170 -10.24 6.97 -0.64
CA LEU A 170 -10.10 5.73 0.13
C LEU A 170 -11.45 5.38 0.79
N ASN A 171 -12.54 5.44 0.02
CA ASN A 171 -13.91 5.37 0.49
C ASN A 171 -14.63 4.12 -0.05
N SER A 172 -13.88 3.06 -0.35
CA SER A 172 -14.40 1.78 -0.83
C SER A 172 -14.71 0.81 0.31
N ALA A 173 -15.61 -0.14 0.08
CA ALA A 173 -15.91 -1.20 1.04
C ALA A 173 -14.68 -2.04 1.43
N GLY A 174 -13.69 -2.17 0.55
CA GLY A 174 -12.42 -2.83 0.86
C GLY A 174 -11.62 -2.08 1.92
N VAL A 175 -11.52 -0.74 1.80
CA VAL A 175 -10.88 0.11 2.80
C VAL A 175 -11.63 0.05 4.13
N GLY A 176 -12.97 0.06 4.08
CA GLY A 176 -13.83 -0.14 5.26
C GLY A 176 -13.54 -1.42 6.04
N ARG A 177 -13.44 -2.56 5.33
CA ARG A 177 -13.12 -3.86 5.94
C ARG A 177 -11.73 -3.88 6.57
N LEU A 178 -10.75 -3.27 5.91
CA LEU A 178 -9.38 -3.15 6.44
C LEU A 178 -9.33 -2.28 7.70
N LEU A 179 -10.08 -1.17 7.73
CA LEU A 179 -10.19 -0.33 8.91
C LEU A 179 -10.86 -1.07 10.06
N ALA A 180 -11.90 -1.88 9.81
CA ALA A 180 -12.52 -2.69 10.85
C ALA A 180 -11.57 -3.77 11.39
N ALA A 181 -10.82 -4.42 10.51
CA ALA A 181 -9.78 -5.37 10.90
C ALA A 181 -8.69 -4.68 11.74
N GLY A 182 -8.23 -3.49 11.32
CA GLY A 182 -7.27 -2.68 12.07
C GLY A 182 -7.80 -2.23 13.43
N GLY A 183 -9.06 -1.82 13.51
CA GLY A 183 -9.71 -1.44 14.78
C GLY A 183 -9.81 -2.61 15.76
N ILE A 184 -10.19 -3.80 15.30
CA ILE A 184 -10.22 -5.02 16.13
C ILE A 184 -8.80 -5.39 16.58
N TYR A 185 -7.85 -5.41 15.65
CA TYR A 185 -6.48 -5.85 15.90
C TYR A 185 -5.72 -4.92 16.87
N ASN A 186 -5.99 -3.61 16.78
CA ASN A 186 -5.40 -2.61 17.65
C ASN A 186 -6.21 -2.35 18.92
N GLY A 187 -7.38 -2.99 19.08
CA GLY A 187 -8.29 -2.75 20.21
C GLY A 187 -8.93 -1.36 20.20
N ASN A 188 -8.91 -0.65 19.07
CA ASN A 188 -9.43 0.69 18.88
C ASN A 188 -10.51 0.71 17.79
N ILE A 189 -11.66 0.10 18.09
CA ILE A 189 -12.76 -0.01 17.13
C ILE A 189 -13.31 1.39 16.81
N GLU A 190 -13.60 2.21 17.82
CA GLU A 190 -14.24 3.52 17.63
C GLU A 190 -13.39 4.49 16.79
N GLY A 191 -12.07 4.59 17.04
CA GLY A 191 -11.21 5.50 16.28
C GLY A 191 -11.05 5.11 14.81
N PHE A 192 -11.02 3.81 14.51
CA PHE A 192 -11.00 3.32 13.13
C PHE A 192 -12.37 3.43 12.45
N ARG A 193 -13.46 3.38 13.22
CA ARG A 193 -14.82 3.61 12.70
C ARG A 193 -15.03 5.07 12.31
N ASP A 194 -14.63 6.00 13.18
CA ASP A 194 -14.65 7.44 12.89
C ASP A 194 -13.82 7.76 11.63
N THR A 195 -12.70 7.05 11.45
CA THR A 195 -11.91 7.13 10.21
C THR A 195 -12.69 6.64 8.98
N ALA A 196 -13.40 5.51 9.08
CA ALA A 196 -14.24 5.00 7.99
C ALA A 196 -15.42 5.94 7.67
N GLU A 197 -16.02 6.58 8.68
CA GLU A 197 -17.09 7.57 8.53
C GLU A 197 -16.59 8.85 7.87
N LYS A 198 -15.43 9.35 8.27
CA LYS A 198 -14.76 10.52 7.64
C LYS A 198 -14.37 10.26 6.19
N LEU A 199 -13.99 9.03 5.85
CA LEU A 199 -13.72 8.62 4.48
C LEU A 199 -15.02 8.54 3.65
N GLY A 200 -16.15 8.22 4.27
CA GLY A 200 -17.46 8.18 3.65
C GLY A 200 -17.61 7.07 2.59
N GLY A 201 -18.56 7.24 1.66
CA GLY A 201 -18.77 6.30 0.56
C GLY A 201 -19.18 4.90 1.02
N ASP A 202 -18.58 3.87 0.43
CA ASP A 202 -18.83 2.47 0.79
C ASP A 202 -17.91 1.96 1.93
N ALA A 203 -16.99 2.79 2.45
CA ALA A 203 -16.11 2.41 3.55
C ALA A 203 -16.90 2.08 4.83
N VAL A 204 -17.92 2.85 5.18
CA VAL A 204 -18.77 2.57 6.36
C VAL A 204 -19.48 1.22 6.21
N LYS A 205 -20.05 0.93 5.03
CA LYS A 205 -20.70 -0.36 4.76
C LYS A 205 -19.72 -1.53 4.86
N GLY A 206 -18.51 -1.37 4.33
CA GLY A 206 -17.46 -2.38 4.44
C GLY A 206 -16.98 -2.58 5.88
N TYR A 207 -16.94 -1.50 6.67
CA TYR A 207 -16.58 -1.52 8.08
C TYR A 207 -17.63 -2.29 8.90
N ASP A 208 -18.91 -1.94 8.74
CA ASP A 208 -20.03 -2.58 9.44
C ASP A 208 -20.18 -4.06 9.05
N GLN A 209 -19.84 -4.46 7.81
CA GLN A 209 -19.84 -5.87 7.38
C GLN A 209 -18.96 -6.78 8.24
N ILE A 210 -17.86 -6.26 8.79
CA ILE A 210 -16.95 -7.03 9.66
C ILE A 210 -17.50 -7.09 11.09
N LEU A 211 -18.18 -6.04 11.53
CA LEU A 211 -18.60 -5.86 12.93
C LEU A 211 -20.06 -6.22 13.22
N ASN A 212 -20.89 -6.51 12.21
CA ASN A 212 -22.28 -6.91 12.43
C ASN A 212 -22.38 -8.32 13.06
N GLU A 213 -23.36 -8.48 13.95
CA GLU A 213 -23.44 -9.52 14.98
C GLU A 213 -23.56 -10.97 14.44
N LYS A 214 -22.46 -11.72 14.60
CA LYS A 214 -22.26 -13.19 14.72
C LYS A 214 -20.87 -13.64 14.25
N THR A 215 -20.02 -12.70 13.83
CA THR A 215 -18.77 -12.99 13.12
C THR A 215 -17.49 -12.58 13.85
N VAL A 216 -17.58 -12.18 15.13
CA VAL A 216 -16.43 -11.74 15.95
C VAL A 216 -15.36 -12.84 16.13
N SER A 217 -15.68 -14.11 15.87
CA SER A 217 -14.73 -15.23 16.01
C SER A 217 -14.44 -16.01 14.72
N THR A 218 -15.35 -15.95 13.73
CA THR A 218 -15.27 -16.78 12.50
C THR A 218 -14.86 -15.98 11.26
N ALA A 219 -15.09 -14.66 11.22
CA ALA A 219 -14.70 -13.81 10.08
C ALA A 219 -13.20 -13.49 10.05
N ILE A 220 -12.49 -13.72 11.17
CA ILE A 220 -11.04 -13.47 11.33
C ILE A 220 -10.22 -14.20 10.25
N ILE A 221 -10.72 -15.32 9.71
CA ILE A 221 -10.02 -16.13 8.71
C ILE A 221 -10.52 -15.87 7.29
N ALA A 222 -11.81 -15.57 7.09
CA ALA A 222 -12.40 -15.48 5.76
C ALA A 222 -12.02 -14.21 4.97
N ALA A 223 -11.79 -13.07 5.66
CA ALA A 223 -11.47 -11.81 4.98
C ALA A 223 -10.01 -11.72 4.53
N SER A 224 -9.07 -12.38 5.23
CA SER A 224 -7.64 -12.36 4.92
C SER A 224 -7.30 -13.18 3.67
N ILE A 225 -8.09 -14.22 3.37
CA ILE A 225 -7.80 -15.13 2.25
C ILE A 225 -8.48 -14.66 0.95
N ALA A 226 -9.70 -14.13 1.01
CA ALA A 226 -10.48 -13.85 -0.21
C ALA A 226 -10.01 -12.61 -1.01
N ALA A 227 -9.29 -11.66 -0.39
CA ALA A 227 -8.83 -10.46 -1.08
C ALA A 227 -7.42 -10.58 -1.69
N GLY A 228 -6.63 -11.58 -1.27
CA GLY A 228 -5.21 -11.67 -1.63
C GLY A 228 -4.81 -12.85 -2.50
N TYR A 229 -5.37 -14.05 -2.28
CA TYR A 229 -4.83 -15.26 -2.91
C TYR A 229 -5.91 -16.31 -3.16
N GLY A 230 -6.13 -16.66 -4.43
CA GLY A 230 -6.90 -17.84 -4.83
C GLY A 230 -6.16 -19.13 -4.49
N LEU A 231 -6.19 -19.56 -3.21
CA LEU A 231 -5.63 -20.81 -2.71
C LEU A 231 -6.73 -21.72 -2.15
N GLY A 232 -6.63 -23.02 -2.45
CA GLY A 232 -7.69 -24.01 -2.33
C GLY A 232 -8.01 -24.49 -0.91
N ARG A 233 -9.17 -25.15 -0.80
CA ARG A 233 -9.89 -25.62 0.41
C ARG A 233 -9.14 -26.54 1.41
N MET A 234 -7.88 -26.94 1.18
CA MET A 234 -7.26 -28.06 1.92
C MET A 234 -6.53 -27.70 3.22
N GLU A 235 -6.28 -26.42 3.53
CA GLU A 235 -5.60 -25.99 4.78
C GLU A 235 -6.55 -25.68 5.96
N LEU A 236 -7.87 -25.73 5.74
CA LEU A 236 -8.88 -25.28 6.71
C LEU A 236 -8.98 -26.18 7.97
N GLU A 237 -8.69 -27.48 7.86
CA GLU A 237 -8.98 -28.44 8.94
C GLU A 237 -7.93 -28.52 10.05
N SER A 238 -6.68 -28.14 9.77
CA SER A 238 -5.61 -28.10 10.78
C SER A 238 -5.76 -26.88 11.69
N GLU A 239 -6.20 -25.75 11.13
CA GLU A 239 -6.42 -24.49 11.86
C GLU A 239 -7.66 -24.55 12.76
N ILE A 240 -8.74 -25.21 12.32
CA ILE A 240 -9.93 -25.48 13.15
C ILE A 240 -9.57 -26.27 14.41
N ARG A 241 -8.65 -27.23 14.33
CA ARG A 241 -8.17 -28.01 15.48
C ARG A 241 -7.32 -27.19 16.46
N ALA A 242 -6.59 -26.18 15.99
CA ALA A 242 -5.85 -25.26 16.85
C ALA A 242 -6.79 -24.32 17.62
N LEU A 243 -7.93 -23.95 17.00
CA LEU A 243 -8.98 -23.13 17.59
C LEU A 243 -9.75 -23.83 18.72
N ASP A 244 -10.05 -25.13 18.60
CA ASP A 244 -10.69 -25.90 19.67
C ASP A 244 -9.81 -25.99 20.93
N LYS A 245 -8.49 -26.08 20.75
CA LYS A 245 -7.52 -26.02 21.87
C LYS A 245 -7.51 -24.66 22.56
N LEU A 246 -7.61 -23.56 21.82
CA LEU A 246 -7.64 -22.20 22.39
C LEU A 246 -8.95 -21.92 23.16
N ARG A 247 -10.06 -22.48 22.69
CA ARG A 247 -11.38 -22.35 23.32
C ARG A 247 -11.44 -23.04 24.70
N GLN A 248 -10.82 -24.21 24.84
CA GLN A 248 -10.68 -24.89 26.14
C GLN A 248 -9.81 -24.09 27.13
N ILE A 249 -8.81 -23.35 26.65
CA ILE A 249 -7.92 -22.55 27.50
C ILE A 249 -8.62 -21.30 28.06
N GLN A 250 -9.54 -20.69 27.29
CA GLN A 250 -10.34 -19.56 27.77
C GLN A 250 -11.41 -19.96 28.80
N SER A 251 -12.09 -21.09 28.61
CA SER A 251 -13.07 -21.57 29.59
C SER A 251 -12.44 -21.97 30.93
N LEU A 252 -11.17 -22.40 30.92
CA LEU A 252 -10.38 -22.70 32.13
C LEU A 252 -9.93 -21.45 32.92
N LYS A 253 -9.90 -20.26 32.30
CA LYS A 253 -9.49 -19.01 32.99
C LYS A 253 -10.67 -18.24 33.59
N ILE A 254 -11.89 -18.44 33.07
CA ILE A 254 -13.09 -17.72 33.54
C ILE A 254 -13.57 -18.20 34.92
N SER A 255 -13.13 -19.38 35.37
CA SER A 255 -13.50 -19.94 36.68
C SER A 255 -12.56 -19.55 37.84
N SER A 256 -11.53 -18.71 37.65
CA SER A 256 -10.51 -18.48 38.69
C SER A 256 -10.20 -17.03 39.10
N VAL A 257 -11.03 -16.04 38.74
CA VAL A 257 -10.81 -14.67 39.25
C VAL A 257 -12.08 -14.11 39.89
N HIS A 258 -12.31 -14.52 41.13
CA HIS A 258 -13.13 -13.78 42.08
C HIS A 258 -12.26 -13.43 43.29
N GLY A 259 -12.08 -12.12 43.51
CA GLY A 259 -11.57 -11.52 44.74
C GLY A 259 -10.05 -11.41 44.85
N PHE A 260 -9.51 -10.19 44.80
CA PHE A 260 -8.48 -9.77 45.75
C PHE A 260 -8.57 -8.25 45.98
N THR A 261 -8.80 -7.92 47.23
CA THR A 261 -8.88 -6.59 47.83
C THR A 261 -7.51 -5.92 47.96
N THR A 262 -7.55 -4.60 48.11
CA THR A 262 -6.46 -3.70 48.50
C THR A 262 -5.81 -4.06 49.84
N ASP A 263 -4.57 -3.60 50.01
CA ASP A 263 -3.71 -3.61 51.21
C ASP A 263 -2.98 -4.92 51.59
N HIS A 264 -1.72 -5.01 51.15
CA HIS A 264 -0.53 -5.30 51.99
C HIS A 264 0.68 -5.58 51.09
N PHE A 265 1.56 -4.59 50.88
CA PHE A 265 3.00 -4.78 50.68
C PHE A 265 3.70 -3.43 50.85
N SER A 266 3.99 -3.08 52.10
CA SER A 266 4.98 -2.06 52.44
C SER A 266 6.40 -2.64 52.32
N ALA A 267 7.34 -1.75 51.98
CA ALA A 267 8.78 -1.87 52.20
C ALA A 267 9.63 -2.82 51.32
N LEU A 268 9.68 -2.54 50.03
CA LEU A 268 10.93 -2.59 49.25
C LEU A 268 10.97 -1.27 48.47
N ARG A 269 12.00 -0.42 48.65
CA ARG A 269 12.13 0.84 47.90
C ARG A 269 12.02 0.52 46.40
N ARG A 270 10.85 0.78 45.82
CA ARG A 270 10.55 0.48 44.41
C ARG A 270 11.39 1.44 43.58
N ARG A 271 12.27 0.91 42.74
CA ARG A 271 13.11 1.72 41.83
C ARG A 271 12.20 2.49 40.88
N THR A 272 12.12 3.81 41.07
CA THR A 272 11.29 4.74 40.29
C THR A 272 12.02 5.26 39.05
N GLY A 273 13.35 5.29 39.04
CA GLY A 273 14.17 5.79 37.92
C GLY A 273 15.17 4.79 37.35
N ASN A 274 15.80 5.17 36.24
CA ASN A 274 16.94 4.47 35.66
C ASN A 274 18.20 4.66 36.54
N ILE A 275 19.18 3.76 36.44
CA ILE A 275 20.39 3.77 37.28
C ILE A 275 21.62 3.71 36.36
N ARG A 276 22.74 4.30 36.79
CA ARG A 276 24.06 4.26 36.12
C ARG A 276 24.00 4.85 34.71
N GLU A 277 24.47 4.10 33.71
CA GLU A 277 24.62 4.53 32.31
C GLU A 277 23.29 4.92 31.63
N PHE A 278 22.14 4.67 32.25
CA PHE A 278 20.82 4.99 31.72
C PHE A 278 20.12 6.15 32.45
N SER A 279 20.81 6.83 33.38
CA SER A 279 20.24 7.87 34.25
C SER A 279 19.60 9.06 33.52
N ASP A 280 20.06 9.30 32.31
CA ASP A 280 19.78 10.45 31.47
C ASP A 280 18.61 10.19 30.49
N LEU A 281 18.09 8.95 30.46
CA LEU A 281 16.85 8.62 29.77
C LEU A 281 15.65 9.10 30.60
N LYS A 282 14.78 9.91 29.98
CA LYS A 282 13.63 10.52 30.68
C LYS A 282 12.53 9.51 31.00
N VAL A 283 12.45 8.40 30.29
CA VAL A 283 11.47 7.35 30.56
C VAL A 283 12.15 6.18 31.28
N PRO A 284 11.61 5.69 32.41
CA PRO A 284 12.15 4.51 33.05
C PRO A 284 12.01 3.27 32.16
N MET A 285 13.11 2.53 31.98
CA MET A 285 13.20 1.30 31.17
C MET A 285 12.50 0.11 31.87
N GLN A 286 11.21 0.21 32.12
CA GLN A 286 10.41 -0.76 32.85
C GLN A 286 9.11 -1.09 32.11
N MET A 287 8.73 -2.37 32.15
CA MET A 287 7.59 -2.89 31.38
C MET A 287 6.26 -2.21 31.71
N ARG A 288 6.09 -1.71 32.94
CA ARG A 288 4.87 -0.96 33.32
C ARG A 288 4.70 0.34 32.52
N TYR A 289 5.80 1.01 32.19
CA TYR A 289 5.76 2.23 31.38
C TYR A 289 5.50 1.91 29.92
N VAL A 290 6.14 0.86 29.41
CA VAL A 290 5.90 0.36 28.05
C VAL A 290 4.43 0.01 27.85
N LYS A 291 3.83 -0.74 28.79
CA LYS A 291 2.39 -1.07 28.75
C LYS A 291 1.49 0.15 28.85
N GLN A 292 1.83 1.10 29.72
CA GLN A 292 1.04 2.33 29.88
C GLN A 292 1.13 3.22 28.63
N ALA A 293 2.33 3.38 28.06
CA ALA A 293 2.57 4.11 26.82
C ALA A 293 1.87 3.46 25.63
N ALA A 294 1.89 2.12 25.55
CA ALA A 294 1.17 1.39 24.53
C ALA A 294 -0.35 1.58 24.66
N TYR A 295 -0.90 1.50 25.88
CA TYR A 295 -2.31 1.74 26.14
C TYR A 295 -2.73 3.17 25.77
N GLU A 296 -2.01 4.19 26.26
CA GLU A 296 -2.32 5.60 25.96
C GLU A 296 -2.07 5.94 24.49
N GLY A 297 -1.14 5.26 23.82
CA GLY A 297 -0.85 5.40 22.39
C GLY A 297 -1.75 4.58 21.47
N GLY A 298 -2.71 3.80 22.00
CA GLY A 298 -3.61 2.98 21.18
C GLY A 298 -2.90 1.81 20.47
N ILE A 299 -1.82 1.31 21.05
CA ILE A 299 -0.94 0.26 20.52
C ILE A 299 -1.29 -1.05 21.24
N GLY A 300 -2.02 -1.94 20.57
CA GLY A 300 -2.41 -3.24 21.14
C GLY A 300 -1.22 -4.20 21.23
N LEU A 301 -0.77 -4.56 22.44
CA LEU A 301 0.33 -5.51 22.67
C LEU A 301 -0.14 -6.92 23.03
N ASP A 302 -1.44 -7.21 22.92
CA ASP A 302 -2.00 -8.51 23.29
C ASP A 302 -1.45 -9.63 22.40
N GLY A 303 -0.97 -10.70 23.04
CA GLY A 303 -0.35 -11.84 22.34
C GLY A 303 1.07 -11.59 21.83
N ILE A 304 1.63 -10.38 22.03
CA ILE A 304 2.98 -10.02 21.58
C ILE A 304 3.97 -10.07 22.73
N LYS A 305 5.11 -10.75 22.52
CA LYS A 305 6.20 -10.77 23.49
C LYS A 305 7.08 -9.53 23.31
N VAL A 306 7.05 -8.64 24.29
CA VAL A 306 7.92 -7.44 24.33
C VAL A 306 9.05 -7.62 25.35
N ARG A 307 10.29 -7.33 24.96
CA ARG A 307 11.47 -7.34 25.83
C ARG A 307 12.13 -5.96 25.83
N ILE A 308 12.78 -5.64 26.95
CA ILE A 308 13.57 -4.41 27.10
C ILE A 308 15.03 -4.85 27.20
N ILE A 309 15.84 -4.46 26.23
CA ILE A 309 17.26 -4.76 26.17
C ILE A 309 18.00 -3.63 26.90
N ARG A 310 18.79 -4.00 27.93
CA ARG A 310 19.52 -3.07 28.80
C ARG A 310 21.01 -3.20 28.55
N ASP A 311 21.41 -2.95 27.31
CA ASP A 311 22.80 -3.00 26.88
C ASP A 311 23.35 -1.57 26.76
N PRO A 312 24.39 -1.19 27.53
CA PRO A 312 24.99 0.14 27.46
C PRO A 312 25.59 0.46 26.08
N GLU A 313 26.04 -0.55 25.33
CA GLU A 313 26.66 -0.34 24.01
C GLU A 313 25.65 0.11 22.95
N LEU A 314 24.36 -0.18 23.15
CA LEU A 314 23.27 0.21 22.25
C LEU A 314 22.76 1.63 22.50
N LYS A 315 23.25 2.32 23.53
CA LYS A 315 22.83 3.69 23.86
C LYS A 315 23.59 4.69 22.99
N GLY A 316 22.87 5.59 22.33
CA GLY A 316 23.41 6.58 21.40
C GLY A 316 23.78 6.02 20.03
N THR A 317 23.17 4.90 19.65
CA THR A 317 23.39 4.23 18.35
C THR A 317 22.30 4.54 17.33
N ASP A 318 21.29 5.34 17.71
CA ASP A 318 20.08 5.60 16.92
C ASP A 318 19.29 4.33 16.59
N LEU A 319 19.46 3.28 17.39
CA LEU A 319 18.66 2.06 17.34
C LEU A 319 17.64 2.08 18.48
N TYR A 320 16.37 2.07 18.11
CA TYR A 320 15.27 2.26 19.06
C TYR A 320 14.52 0.96 19.36
N GLY A 321 14.32 0.11 18.35
CA GLY A 321 13.65 -1.18 18.52
C GLY A 321 14.01 -2.17 17.42
N TYR A 322 13.56 -3.40 17.60
CA TYR A 322 13.66 -4.45 16.59
C TYR A 322 12.51 -5.44 16.72
N THR A 323 11.88 -5.74 15.59
CA THR A 323 10.86 -6.79 15.49
C THR A 323 11.45 -8.05 14.90
N HIS A 324 11.41 -9.13 15.69
CA HIS A 324 11.87 -10.45 15.26
C HIS A 324 10.92 -11.06 14.22
N PRO A 325 11.40 -11.98 13.36
CA PRO A 325 10.55 -12.70 12.40
C PRO A 325 9.38 -13.47 13.02
N ASN A 326 9.44 -13.78 14.31
CA ASN A 326 8.36 -14.41 15.07
C ASN A 326 7.32 -13.43 15.65
N GLY A 327 7.46 -12.13 15.36
CA GLY A 327 6.58 -11.06 15.84
C GLY A 327 6.86 -10.59 17.27
N SER A 328 7.97 -11.00 17.90
CA SER A 328 8.39 -10.43 19.19
C SER A 328 9.14 -9.11 19.01
N ILE A 329 8.99 -8.20 19.97
CA ILE A 329 9.56 -6.85 19.91
C ILE A 329 10.63 -6.70 20.99
N ASP A 330 11.80 -6.22 20.59
CA ASP A 330 12.85 -5.77 21.49
C ASP A 330 12.92 -4.24 21.46
N LEU A 331 12.93 -3.61 22.64
CA LEU A 331 13.13 -2.18 22.80
C LEU A 331 14.54 -1.89 23.32
N TYR A 332 15.22 -0.96 22.67
CA TYR A 332 16.58 -0.53 23.00
C TYR A 332 16.57 0.72 23.88
N PRO A 333 17.71 1.07 24.51
CA PRO A 333 17.78 2.20 25.44
C PRO A 333 17.29 3.54 24.85
N ASP A 334 17.62 3.83 23.59
CA ASP A 334 17.31 5.12 22.96
C ASP A 334 15.80 5.35 22.77
N ALA A 335 14.98 4.28 22.73
CA ALA A 335 13.52 4.39 22.73
C ALA A 335 12.97 5.06 23.99
N PHE A 336 13.73 5.04 25.09
CA PHE A 336 13.32 5.61 26.38
C PHE A 336 13.82 7.05 26.58
N THR A 337 14.38 7.69 25.55
CA THR A 337 14.87 9.08 25.60
C THR A 337 13.78 10.05 26.04
N ASN A 338 12.55 9.88 25.52
CA ASN A 338 11.37 10.62 25.93
C ASN A 338 10.09 9.84 25.57
N THR A 339 8.94 10.30 26.05
CA THR A 339 7.65 9.61 25.86
C THR A 339 7.21 9.54 24.40
N GLU A 340 7.46 10.61 23.63
CA GLU A 340 7.15 10.63 22.20
C GLU A 340 7.94 9.55 21.46
N GLN A 341 9.25 9.47 21.71
CA GLN A 341 10.11 8.46 21.11
C GLN A 341 9.63 7.06 21.45
N LEU A 342 9.32 6.79 22.72
CA LEU A 342 8.85 5.47 23.14
C LEU A 342 7.57 5.06 22.42
N ILE A 343 6.63 6.00 22.24
CA ILE A 343 5.35 5.73 21.57
C ILE A 343 5.54 5.52 20.08
N LYS A 344 6.36 6.37 19.43
CA LYS A 344 6.69 6.24 18.01
C LYS A 344 7.37 4.89 17.74
N THR A 345 8.40 4.54 18.52
CA THR A 345 9.07 3.24 18.41
C THR A 345 8.11 2.07 18.65
N LEU A 346 7.26 2.12 19.68
CA LEU A 346 6.28 1.06 19.91
C LEU A 346 5.31 0.89 18.75
N GLY A 347 4.82 1.98 18.17
CA GLY A 347 3.93 1.96 17.00
C GLY A 347 4.63 1.43 15.74
N HIS A 348 5.89 1.80 15.56
CA HIS A 348 6.76 1.35 14.49
C HIS A 348 6.95 -0.18 14.52
N GLU A 349 7.46 -0.70 15.63
CA GLU A 349 7.68 -2.15 15.80
C GLU A 349 6.37 -2.95 15.78
N ARG A 350 5.28 -2.34 16.27
CA ARG A 350 3.97 -2.95 16.18
C ARG A 350 3.49 -3.10 14.72
N THR A 351 3.82 -2.10 13.89
CA THR A 351 3.53 -2.11 12.45
C THR A 351 4.29 -3.23 11.75
N HIS A 352 5.56 -3.46 12.09
CA HIS A 352 6.31 -4.62 11.59
C HIS A 352 5.71 -5.96 12.01
N THR A 353 5.27 -6.07 13.27
CA THR A 353 4.60 -7.29 13.75
C THR A 353 3.34 -7.58 12.93
N MET A 354 2.56 -6.54 12.60
CA MET A 354 1.40 -6.65 11.72
C MET A 354 1.79 -7.06 10.29
N GLN A 355 2.82 -6.43 9.72
CA GLN A 355 3.32 -6.75 8.38
C GLN A 355 3.76 -8.21 8.27
N ILE A 356 4.48 -8.71 9.27
CA ILE A 356 4.92 -10.12 9.34
C ILE A 356 3.72 -11.05 9.39
N GLN A 357 2.71 -10.73 10.21
CA GLN A 357 1.52 -11.57 10.35
C GLN A 357 0.65 -11.58 9.08
N LEU A 358 0.56 -10.47 8.35
CA LEU A 358 -0.26 -10.34 7.14
C LEU A 358 0.45 -10.83 5.87
N PHE A 359 1.75 -10.54 5.73
CA PHE A 359 2.47 -10.69 4.46
C PHE A 359 3.66 -11.66 4.53
N LYS A 360 3.92 -12.26 5.70
CA LYS A 360 5.16 -12.99 6.05
C LYS A 360 6.38 -12.08 6.09
N HIS A 361 7.39 -12.48 6.86
CA HIS A 361 8.62 -11.71 6.98
C HIS A 361 9.36 -11.62 5.61
N PRO A 362 9.93 -10.46 5.21
CA PRO A 362 10.59 -10.30 3.89
C PRO A 362 11.69 -11.31 3.58
N ASN A 363 12.32 -11.90 4.61
CA ASN A 363 13.26 -13.04 4.47
C ASN A 363 12.65 -14.26 3.77
N PHE A 364 11.33 -14.35 3.65
CA PHE A 364 10.65 -15.35 2.81
C PHE A 364 11.03 -15.23 1.33
N TYR A 365 11.46 -14.04 0.88
CA TYR A 365 11.95 -13.78 -0.47
C TYR A 365 13.48 -13.80 -0.56
N SER A 366 14.18 -14.53 0.32
CA SER A 366 15.65 -14.60 0.32
C SER A 366 16.25 -14.97 -1.04
N ASP A 367 15.51 -15.74 -1.84
CA ASP A 367 15.92 -16.21 -3.16
C ASP A 367 15.82 -15.12 -4.25
N ASP A 368 15.15 -14.00 -3.94
CA ASP A 368 15.02 -12.82 -4.82
C ASP A 368 15.40 -11.56 -4.03
N ALA A 369 16.71 -11.27 -4.02
CA ALA A 369 17.28 -10.17 -3.27
C ALA A 369 16.73 -8.78 -3.69
N LEU A 370 16.31 -8.61 -4.95
CA LEU A 370 15.75 -7.35 -5.43
C LEU A 370 14.36 -7.12 -4.84
N ARG A 371 13.53 -8.16 -4.85
CA ARG A 371 12.20 -8.15 -4.24
C ARG A 371 12.29 -8.00 -2.73
N MET A 372 13.16 -8.75 -2.07
CA MET A 372 13.38 -8.64 -0.63
C MET A 372 13.76 -7.21 -0.21
N ASN A 373 14.72 -6.59 -0.90
CA ASN A 373 15.11 -5.21 -0.63
C ASN A 373 13.97 -4.20 -0.86
N LYS A 374 13.15 -4.43 -1.89
CA LYS A 374 11.99 -3.58 -2.18
C LYS A 374 10.94 -3.68 -1.07
N GLU A 375 10.60 -4.90 -0.63
CA GLU A 375 9.63 -5.14 0.44
C GLU A 375 10.12 -4.58 1.79
N LEU A 376 11.40 -4.75 2.12
CA LEU A 376 12.01 -4.16 3.32
C LEU A 376 11.86 -2.63 3.32
N ARG A 377 12.22 -1.95 2.22
CA ARG A 377 12.09 -0.48 2.12
C ARG A 377 10.65 0.00 2.22
N LEU A 378 9.70 -0.75 1.65
CA LEU A 378 8.27 -0.42 1.73
C LEU A 378 7.74 -0.59 3.15
N ASN A 379 8.13 -1.67 3.83
CA ASN A 379 7.75 -1.96 5.20
C ASN A 379 8.26 -0.90 6.19
N GLU A 380 9.54 -0.53 6.07
CA GLU A 380 10.15 0.56 6.85
C GLU A 380 9.43 1.88 6.61
N ARG A 381 9.21 2.25 5.34
CA ARG A 381 8.51 3.50 4.99
C ARG A 381 7.09 3.55 5.55
N ALA A 382 6.39 2.42 5.56
CA ALA A 382 5.05 2.32 6.12
C ALA A 382 5.05 2.42 7.65
N ALA A 383 6.05 1.85 8.33
CA ALA A 383 6.22 1.95 9.78
C ALA A 383 6.55 3.39 10.19
N TYR A 384 7.53 4.05 9.56
CA TYR A 384 7.80 5.47 9.79
C TYR A 384 6.58 6.36 9.50
N GLY A 385 5.82 6.03 8.45
CA GLY A 385 4.60 6.76 8.09
C GLY A 385 3.47 6.65 9.12
N SER A 386 3.48 5.64 10.01
CA SER A 386 2.44 5.42 11.01
C SER A 386 2.77 6.05 12.37
N GLU A 387 4.05 6.33 12.67
CA GLU A 387 4.53 6.85 13.96
C GLU A 387 3.77 8.09 14.44
N GLU A 388 3.58 9.06 13.55
CA GLU A 388 2.92 10.33 13.89
C GLU A 388 1.44 10.14 14.26
N ASN A 389 0.78 9.10 13.74
CA ASN A 389 -0.61 8.79 14.09
C ASN A 389 -0.71 8.25 15.52
N PHE A 390 0.23 7.38 15.93
CA PHE A 390 0.28 6.90 17.31
C PHE A 390 0.58 8.03 18.29
N TRP A 391 1.47 8.95 17.91
CA TRP A 391 1.75 10.12 18.72
C TRP A 391 0.54 11.06 18.87
N LYS A 392 -0.18 11.34 17.78
CA LYS A 392 -1.42 12.13 17.83
C LYS A 392 -2.49 11.45 18.68
N TYR A 393 -2.64 10.13 18.56
CA TYR A 393 -3.58 9.37 19.39
C TYR A 393 -3.23 9.49 20.87
N TYR A 394 -1.95 9.38 21.21
CA TYR A 394 -1.48 9.61 22.57
C TYR A 394 -1.81 11.00 23.09
N GLN A 395 -1.53 12.05 22.31
CA GLN A 395 -1.82 13.42 22.72
C GLN A 395 -3.30 13.63 23.05
N ALA A 396 -4.20 12.94 22.32
CA ALA A 396 -5.64 13.00 22.56
C ALA A 396 -6.10 12.19 23.78
N ASN A 397 -5.39 11.12 24.17
CA ASN A 397 -5.83 10.15 25.18
C ASN A 397 -4.93 10.04 26.42
N LYS A 398 -3.91 10.90 26.54
CA LYS A 398 -2.97 10.87 27.66
C LYS A 398 -3.70 11.09 28.99
N THR A 399 -3.44 10.21 29.96
CA THR A 399 -4.10 10.26 31.28
C THR A 399 -3.32 11.06 32.33
N GLY A 400 -2.16 11.61 31.94
CA GLY A 400 -1.20 12.24 32.86
C GLY A 400 -0.40 11.24 33.72
N ARG A 401 -0.73 9.94 33.68
CA ARG A 401 -0.03 8.90 34.46
C ARG A 401 1.45 8.80 34.08
N LEU A 402 1.79 8.88 32.79
CA LEU A 402 3.19 8.86 32.34
C LEU A 402 3.99 10.09 32.77
N GLU A 403 3.35 11.26 32.89
CA GLU A 403 3.98 12.51 33.37
C GLU A 403 4.19 12.47 34.89
N GLY A 404 3.30 11.79 35.64
CA GLY A 404 3.37 11.65 37.10
C GLY A 404 4.50 10.74 37.61
N TYR A 405 5.15 9.98 36.73
CA TYR A 405 6.29 9.12 37.09
C TYR A 405 7.67 9.80 36.93
N ASN A 406 7.70 11.01 36.37
CA ASN A 406 8.91 11.84 36.25
C ASN A 406 9.10 12.80 37.45
N LYS A 407 8.20 12.73 38.44
CA LYS A 407 8.36 13.29 39.79
C LYS A 407 8.75 12.17 40.75
#